data_AF-A0A3B5BD73-F1
#
_entry.id   AF-A0A3B5BD73-F1
#
_cell.length_a   1.000
_cell.length_b   1.000
_cell.length_c   1.000
_cell.angle_alpha   90.00
_cell.angle_beta   90.00
_cell.angle_gamma   90.00
#
_symmetry.space_group_name_H-M   'P 1'
#
loop_
_entity.id
_entity.type
_entity.pdbx_description
1 polymer ?
#
loop_
_entity_poly.entity_id
_entity_poly.type
_entity_poly.pdbx_seq_one_letter_code
_entity_poly.pdbx_strand_id
1 'polypeptide(L)'
;RDVSLMYQIFASVPEVAQEEDNPAAEEEANEDLGERFQEFMSPLFLPCIIPIFSLLTESLFLRKKEEEELINLKDRIDKRRSERAEQHRIRSEREKERQKRLEEERARKEEEEAKKRAEDDAKKKKTLTSLHFGGYMQKLTEKRSGKRQTEREKKKKILHERRKSLDVENLSQDRLKEKAKELWEWMYQLEAEKFELQYQLTSQKYEINVLRNRVSDHQKTSKRTKRGLRK
;
A
#
# COMPACT_ATOMS: atom_id res chain seq x y z
N ARG A 1 -39.46 -13.71 -57.90
CA ARG A 1 -39.74 -14.13 -56.50
C ARG A 1 -38.48 -14.71 -55.83
N ASP A 2 -37.39 -14.83 -56.58
CA ASP A 2 -36.20 -15.60 -56.19
C ASP A 2 -35.16 -14.79 -55.38
N VAL A 3 -35.14 -13.46 -55.53
CA VAL A 3 -34.25 -12.61 -54.72
C VAL A 3 -34.71 -12.51 -53.27
N SER A 4 -36.03 -12.59 -53.03
CA SER A 4 -36.60 -12.59 -51.67
C SER A 4 -36.30 -13.89 -50.92
N LEU A 5 -36.28 -15.03 -51.62
CA LEU A 5 -35.93 -16.34 -51.04
C LEU A 5 -34.44 -16.45 -50.72
N MET A 6 -33.56 -15.93 -51.58
CA MET A 6 -32.12 -15.80 -51.29
C MET A 6 -31.86 -14.95 -50.04
N TYR A 7 -32.56 -13.82 -49.90
CA TYR A 7 -32.48 -12.99 -48.70
C TYR A 7 -33.08 -13.67 -47.47
N GLN A 8 -34.13 -14.50 -47.63
CA GLN A 8 -34.72 -15.27 -46.54
C GLN A 8 -33.80 -16.39 -46.03
N ILE A 9 -33.04 -17.03 -46.93
CA ILE A 9 -32.05 -18.06 -46.59
C ILE A 9 -30.84 -17.42 -45.89
N PHE A 10 -30.39 -16.25 -46.36
CA PHE A 10 -29.29 -15.50 -45.72
C PHE A 10 -29.70 -14.84 -44.38
N ALA A 11 -30.98 -14.48 -44.21
CA ALA A 11 -31.51 -13.90 -42.97
C ALA A 11 -31.83 -14.95 -41.89
N SER A 12 -31.76 -16.24 -42.22
CA SER A 12 -32.02 -17.34 -41.28
C SER A 12 -30.73 -17.90 -40.66
N VAL A 13 -29.60 -17.21 -40.83
CA VAL A 13 -28.35 -17.48 -40.12
C VAL A 13 -28.59 -17.23 -38.62
N PRO A 14 -28.50 -18.24 -37.75
CA PRO A 14 -28.72 -18.03 -36.33
C PRO A 14 -27.64 -17.13 -35.75
N GLU A 15 -28.07 -16.17 -34.96
CA GLU A 15 -27.24 -15.29 -34.15
C GLU A 15 -26.34 -16.15 -33.24
N VAL A 16 -25.02 -16.10 -33.46
CA VAL A 16 -24.03 -16.89 -32.72
C VAL A 16 -23.94 -16.35 -31.29
N ALA A 17 -24.84 -16.83 -30.45
CA ALA A 17 -24.72 -16.77 -29.01
C ALA A 17 -23.63 -17.76 -28.57
N GLN A 18 -22.75 -17.27 -27.71
CA GLN A 18 -21.65 -18.02 -27.11
C GLN A 18 -22.22 -19.18 -26.28
N GLU A 19 -22.01 -20.43 -26.68
CA GLU A 19 -21.94 -21.58 -25.75
C GLU A 19 -21.42 -22.85 -26.45
N GLU A 20 -20.32 -23.37 -25.89
CA GLU A 20 -19.80 -24.75 -25.92
C GLU A 20 -19.61 -25.44 -27.29
N ASP A 21 -18.33 -25.61 -27.67
CA ASP A 21 -17.82 -26.41 -28.78
C ASP A 21 -18.35 -27.86 -28.74
N ASN A 22 -19.44 -28.13 -29.47
CA ASN A 22 -19.83 -29.48 -29.85
C ASN A 22 -19.56 -29.69 -31.36
N PRO A 23 -18.41 -30.24 -31.75
CA PRO A 23 -18.00 -30.33 -33.16
C PRO A 23 -18.88 -31.26 -34.01
N ALA A 24 -19.68 -32.13 -33.38
CA ALA A 24 -20.58 -33.05 -34.09
C ALA A 24 -21.87 -32.38 -34.59
N ALA A 25 -22.31 -31.28 -33.96
CA ALA A 25 -23.55 -30.60 -34.34
C ALA A 25 -23.34 -29.63 -35.53
N GLU A 26 -22.11 -29.14 -35.74
CA GLU A 26 -21.77 -28.30 -36.89
C GLU A 26 -21.65 -29.11 -38.19
N GLU A 27 -21.23 -30.37 -38.17
CA GLU A 27 -21.11 -31.19 -39.39
C GLU A 27 -22.48 -31.55 -40.01
N GLU A 28 -23.46 -32.00 -39.22
CA GLU A 28 -24.80 -32.36 -39.76
C GLU A 28 -25.56 -31.15 -40.34
N ALA A 29 -25.40 -29.95 -39.76
CA ALA A 29 -26.01 -28.74 -40.30
C ALA A 29 -25.36 -28.26 -41.61
N ASN A 30 -24.09 -28.58 -41.84
CA ASN A 30 -23.36 -28.22 -43.07
C ASN A 30 -23.68 -29.16 -44.24
N GLU A 31 -24.01 -30.43 -43.98
CA GLU A 31 -24.44 -31.38 -45.02
C GLU A 31 -25.83 -31.03 -45.59
N ASP A 32 -26.79 -30.71 -44.73
CA ASP A 32 -28.18 -30.39 -45.12
C ASP A 32 -28.30 -29.03 -45.88
N LEU A 33 -27.39 -28.09 -45.58
CA LEU A 33 -27.22 -26.86 -46.36
C LEU A 33 -26.57 -27.12 -47.73
N GLY A 34 -25.65 -28.07 -47.83
CA GLY A 34 -24.99 -28.46 -49.07
C GLY A 34 -25.95 -29.03 -50.11
N GLU A 35 -26.88 -29.89 -49.69
CA GLU A 35 -27.90 -30.48 -50.56
C GLU A 35 -28.91 -29.43 -51.06
N ARG A 36 -29.39 -28.53 -50.17
CA ARG A 36 -30.29 -27.43 -50.57
C ARG A 36 -29.63 -26.40 -51.49
N PHE A 37 -28.33 -26.17 -51.36
CA PHE A 37 -27.60 -25.27 -52.26
C PHE A 37 -27.48 -25.84 -53.68
N GLN A 38 -27.36 -27.17 -53.84
CA GLN A 38 -27.29 -27.81 -55.16
C GLN A 38 -28.62 -27.74 -55.92
N GLU A 39 -29.76 -27.76 -55.23
CA GLU A 39 -31.09 -27.78 -55.87
C GLU A 39 -31.51 -26.41 -56.43
N PHE A 40 -31.00 -25.30 -55.87
CA PHE A 40 -31.36 -23.92 -56.26
C PHE A 40 -30.37 -23.27 -57.24
N MET A 41 -29.25 -23.92 -57.50
CA MET A 41 -28.15 -23.38 -58.29
C MET A 41 -28.34 -23.67 -59.78
N SER A 42 -28.85 -22.68 -60.51
CA SER A 42 -29.01 -22.77 -61.97
C SER A 42 -27.66 -23.07 -62.66
N PRO A 43 -27.59 -23.99 -63.65
CA PRO A 43 -26.33 -24.43 -64.27
C PRO A 43 -25.54 -23.30 -64.97
N LEU A 44 -26.17 -22.14 -65.20
CA LEU A 44 -25.50 -20.93 -65.68
C LEU A 44 -24.62 -20.22 -64.63
N PHE A 45 -24.91 -20.35 -63.33
CA PHE A 45 -24.18 -19.66 -62.25
C PHE A 45 -23.15 -20.56 -61.54
N LEU A 46 -23.26 -21.88 -61.70
CA LEU A 46 -22.30 -22.88 -61.23
C LEU A 46 -20.83 -22.57 -61.55
N PRO A 47 -20.44 -22.23 -62.81
CA PRO A 47 -19.03 -21.99 -63.13
C PRO A 47 -18.45 -20.74 -62.48
N CYS A 48 -19.29 -19.81 -61.98
CA CYS A 48 -18.83 -18.61 -61.28
C CYS A 48 -18.73 -18.82 -59.76
N ILE A 49 -19.60 -19.64 -59.17
CA ILE A 49 -19.69 -19.82 -57.72
C ILE A 49 -18.73 -20.90 -57.21
N ILE A 50 -18.49 -21.98 -57.98
CA ILE A 50 -17.53 -23.04 -57.63
C ILE A 50 -16.11 -22.48 -57.33
N PRO A 51 -15.50 -21.62 -58.18
CA PRO A 51 -14.17 -21.08 -57.88
C PRO A 51 -14.16 -20.14 -56.67
N ILE A 52 -15.23 -19.37 -56.45
CA ILE A 52 -15.34 -18.48 -55.27
C ILE A 52 -15.42 -19.30 -53.98
N PHE A 53 -16.24 -20.35 -53.97
CA PHE A 53 -16.37 -21.24 -52.82
C PHE A 53 -15.04 -21.95 -52.55
N SER A 54 -14.38 -22.51 -53.57
CA SER A 54 -13.07 -23.14 -53.42
C SER A 54 -12.01 -22.20 -52.81
N LEU A 55 -11.94 -20.96 -53.28
CA LEU A 55 -11.02 -19.95 -52.72
C LEU A 55 -11.38 -19.59 -51.28
N LEU A 56 -12.67 -19.52 -50.95
CA LEU A 56 -13.13 -19.27 -49.59
C LEU A 56 -12.72 -20.42 -48.66
N THR A 57 -13.00 -21.67 -49.03
CA THR A 57 -12.67 -22.85 -48.22
C THR A 57 -11.16 -22.99 -48.03
N GLU A 58 -10.38 -22.75 -49.08
CA GLU A 58 -8.91 -22.79 -49.01
C GLU A 58 -8.36 -21.65 -48.14
N SER A 59 -8.90 -20.44 -48.25
CA SER A 59 -8.51 -19.31 -47.39
C SER A 59 -8.84 -19.53 -45.90
N LEU A 60 -9.99 -20.16 -45.61
CA LEU A 60 -10.39 -20.50 -44.24
C LEU A 60 -9.52 -21.63 -43.67
N PHE A 61 -9.19 -22.64 -44.47
CA PHE A 61 -8.31 -23.72 -44.05
C PHE A 61 -6.89 -23.23 -43.77
N LEU A 62 -6.33 -22.37 -44.63
CA LEU A 62 -5.02 -21.75 -44.42
C LEU A 62 -5.03 -20.89 -43.15
N ARG A 63 -6.07 -20.07 -42.95
CA ARG A 63 -6.21 -19.23 -41.76
C ARG A 63 -6.32 -20.04 -40.47
N LYS A 64 -7.13 -21.10 -40.44
CA LYS A 64 -7.25 -21.99 -39.27
C LYS A 64 -5.90 -22.60 -38.91
N LYS A 65 -5.15 -23.07 -39.92
CA LYS A 65 -3.82 -23.63 -39.71
C LYS A 65 -2.82 -22.58 -39.19
N GLU A 66 -2.84 -21.36 -39.74
CA GLU A 66 -2.00 -20.26 -39.25
C GLU A 66 -2.37 -19.81 -37.84
N GLU A 67 -3.67 -19.77 -37.50
CA GLU A 67 -4.17 -19.44 -36.17
C GLU A 67 -3.75 -20.49 -35.14
N GLU A 68 -3.85 -21.78 -35.45
CA GLU A 68 -3.36 -22.87 -34.59
C GLU A 68 -1.85 -22.77 -34.36
N GLU A 69 -1.06 -22.47 -35.38
CA GLU A 69 0.39 -22.27 -35.25
C GLU A 69 0.72 -21.05 -34.39
N LEU A 70 -0.02 -19.95 -34.54
CA LEU A 70 0.13 -18.74 -33.73
C LEU A 70 -0.26 -18.98 -32.26
N ILE A 71 -1.35 -19.71 -32.00
CA ILE A 71 -1.79 -20.08 -30.66
C ILE A 71 -0.72 -20.94 -29.98
N ASN A 72 -0.23 -21.98 -30.67
CA ASN A 72 0.84 -22.84 -30.16
C ASN A 72 2.14 -22.06 -29.86
N LEU A 73 2.50 -21.09 -30.71
CA LEU A 73 3.66 -20.23 -30.48
C LEU A 73 3.45 -19.30 -29.28
N LYS A 74 2.26 -18.72 -29.14
CA LYS A 74 1.90 -17.85 -28.02
C LYS A 74 1.93 -18.60 -26.70
N ASP A 75 1.35 -19.80 -26.63
CA ASP A 75 1.37 -20.65 -25.45
C ASP A 75 2.79 -21.01 -25.02
N ARG A 76 3.67 -21.31 -25.99
CA ARG A 76 5.10 -21.55 -25.72
C ARG A 76 5.84 -20.30 -25.24
N ILE A 77 5.45 -19.11 -25.68
CA ILE A 77 6.04 -17.84 -25.20
C ILE A 77 5.54 -17.55 -23.80
N ASP A 78 4.25 -17.69 -23.54
CA ASP A 78 3.63 -17.41 -22.25
C ASP A 78 4.09 -18.40 -21.18
N LYS A 79 4.26 -19.68 -21.53
CA LYS A 79 4.92 -20.67 -20.66
C LYS A 79 6.36 -20.27 -20.30
N ARG A 80 7.17 -19.82 -21.28
CA ARG A 80 8.54 -19.34 -21.00
C ARG A 80 8.56 -18.03 -20.19
N ARG A 81 7.51 -17.20 -20.27
CA ARG A 81 7.36 -15.98 -19.46
C ARG A 81 6.98 -16.33 -18.02
N SER A 82 6.01 -17.23 -17.83
CA SER A 82 5.59 -17.67 -16.50
C SER A 82 6.71 -18.42 -15.78
N GLU A 83 7.46 -19.28 -16.47
CA GLU A 83 8.64 -19.97 -15.91
C GLU A 83 9.72 -18.97 -15.46
N ARG A 84 9.99 -17.91 -16.23
CA ARG A 84 10.94 -16.85 -15.83
C ARG A 84 10.43 -16.06 -14.62
N ALA A 85 9.16 -15.71 -14.61
CA ALA A 85 8.54 -15.01 -13.49
C ALA A 85 8.63 -15.86 -12.20
N GLU A 86 8.36 -17.16 -12.31
CA GLU A 86 8.44 -18.09 -11.18
C GLU A 86 9.87 -18.30 -10.70
N GLN A 87 10.85 -18.42 -11.61
CA GLN A 87 12.27 -18.45 -11.24
C GLN A 87 12.71 -17.18 -10.50
N HIS A 88 12.22 -16.02 -10.92
CA HIS A 88 12.48 -14.76 -10.22
C HIS A 88 11.84 -14.73 -8.83
N ARG A 89 10.60 -15.24 -8.69
CA ARG A 89 9.90 -15.35 -7.41
C ARG A 89 10.67 -16.24 -6.44
N ILE A 90 11.06 -17.43 -6.87
CA ILE A 90 11.86 -18.39 -6.07
C ILE A 90 13.21 -17.79 -5.67
N ARG A 91 13.90 -17.11 -6.60
CA ARG A 91 15.16 -16.41 -6.27
C ARG A 91 14.96 -15.31 -5.23
N SER A 92 13.93 -14.48 -5.38
CA SER A 92 13.63 -13.42 -4.41
C SER A 92 13.24 -13.98 -3.04
N GLU A 93 12.50 -15.10 -3.00
CA GLU A 93 12.07 -15.73 -1.75
C GLU A 93 13.25 -16.36 -1.00
N ARG A 94 14.12 -17.09 -1.71
CA ARG A 94 15.37 -17.63 -1.12
C ARG A 94 16.31 -16.54 -0.62
N GLU A 95 16.36 -15.40 -1.31
CA GLU A 95 17.17 -14.27 -0.86
C GLU A 95 16.59 -13.59 0.38
N LYS A 96 15.26 -13.40 0.42
CA LYS A 96 14.56 -12.92 1.61
C LYS A 96 14.73 -13.87 2.79
N GLU A 97 14.67 -15.18 2.58
CA GLU A 97 14.87 -16.17 3.64
C GLU A 97 16.29 -16.12 4.20
N ARG A 98 17.31 -16.02 3.34
CA ARG A 98 18.70 -15.85 3.78
C ARG A 98 18.91 -14.57 4.57
N GLN A 99 18.37 -13.46 4.08
CA GLN A 99 18.41 -12.18 4.79
C GLN A 99 17.71 -12.27 6.15
N LYS A 100 16.54 -12.92 6.21
CA LYS A 100 15.79 -13.14 7.45
C LYS A 100 16.56 -13.99 8.46
N ARG A 101 17.23 -15.07 8.02
CA ARG A 101 18.07 -15.91 8.91
C ARG A 101 19.25 -15.13 9.48
N LEU A 102 19.91 -14.30 8.66
CA LEU A 102 21.00 -13.44 9.12
C LEU A 102 20.52 -12.38 10.12
N GLU A 103 19.34 -11.81 9.91
CA GLU A 103 18.73 -10.86 10.82
C GLU A 103 18.27 -11.52 12.13
N GLU A 104 17.70 -12.72 12.07
CA GLU A 104 17.33 -13.52 13.25
C GLU A 104 18.56 -13.96 14.05
N GLU A 105 19.65 -14.38 13.40
CA GLU A 105 20.91 -14.73 14.07
C GLU A 105 21.57 -13.50 14.71
N ARG A 106 21.57 -12.36 14.00
CA ARG A 106 22.05 -11.09 14.56
C ARG A 106 21.19 -10.65 15.74
N ALA A 107 19.87 -10.74 15.64
CA ALA A 107 18.95 -10.40 16.72
C ALA A 107 19.15 -11.29 17.95
N ARG A 108 19.34 -12.61 17.75
CA ARG A 108 19.63 -13.54 18.85
C ARG A 108 20.98 -13.26 19.52
N LYS A 109 22.01 -12.93 18.74
CA LYS A 109 23.32 -12.55 19.26
C LYS A 109 23.27 -11.22 20.03
N GLU A 110 22.50 -10.26 19.54
CA GLU A 110 22.26 -8.98 20.24
C GLU A 110 21.46 -9.18 21.54
N GLU A 111 20.51 -10.12 21.58
CA GLU A 111 19.74 -10.46 22.78
C GLU A 111 20.61 -11.18 23.83
N GLU A 112 21.46 -12.11 23.42
CA GLU A 112 22.41 -12.80 24.32
C GLU A 112 23.50 -11.84 24.85
N GLU A 113 24.01 -10.93 24.01
CA GLU A 113 24.96 -9.89 24.44
C GLU A 113 24.31 -8.88 25.39
N ALA A 114 23.05 -8.50 25.15
CA ALA A 114 22.28 -7.64 26.03
C ALA A 114 22.01 -8.30 27.40
N LYS A 115 21.72 -9.61 27.41
CA LYS A 115 21.52 -10.39 28.65
C LYS A 115 22.81 -10.52 29.44
N LYS A 116 23.93 -10.87 28.79
CA LYS A 116 25.25 -10.96 29.44
C LYS A 116 25.70 -9.61 30.00
N ARG A 117 25.49 -8.51 29.27
CA ARG A 117 25.77 -7.15 29.75
C ARG A 117 24.89 -6.77 30.95
N ALA A 118 23.63 -7.19 30.97
CA ALA A 118 22.75 -6.96 32.12
C ALA A 118 23.16 -7.78 33.36
N GLU A 119 23.63 -9.01 33.18
CA GLU A 119 24.14 -9.87 34.26
C GLU A 119 25.48 -9.39 34.82
N ASP A 120 26.40 -8.94 33.96
CA ASP A 120 27.67 -8.34 34.37
C ASP A 120 27.47 -7.01 35.09
N ASP A 121 26.53 -6.16 34.62
CA ASP A 121 26.13 -4.94 35.33
C ASP A 121 25.49 -5.25 36.69
N ALA A 122 24.69 -6.33 36.79
CA ALA A 122 24.07 -6.74 38.05
C ALA A 122 25.10 -7.31 39.05
N LYS A 123 26.09 -8.09 38.58
CA LYS A 123 27.20 -8.58 39.41
C LYS A 123 28.08 -7.43 39.88
N LYS A 124 28.44 -6.49 39.00
CA LYS A 124 29.18 -5.26 39.35
C LYS A 124 28.41 -4.37 40.33
N LYS A 125 27.08 -4.26 40.18
CA LYS A 125 26.22 -3.52 41.13
C LYS A 125 26.21 -4.16 42.51
N LYS A 126 26.19 -5.50 42.60
CA LYS A 126 26.23 -6.24 43.87
C LYS A 126 27.56 -6.07 44.60
N THR A 127 28.68 -5.98 43.87
CA THR A 127 30.00 -5.72 44.47
C THR A 127 30.27 -4.25 44.79
N LEU A 128 29.57 -3.30 44.15
CA LEU A 128 29.75 -1.85 44.37
C LEU A 128 28.71 -1.19 45.29
N THR A 129 27.79 -1.93 45.91
CA THR A 129 26.89 -1.37 46.93
C THR A 129 27.60 -1.19 48.27
N SER A 130 28.54 -0.24 48.31
CA SER A 130 28.99 0.46 49.51
C SER A 130 28.96 1.95 49.19
N LEU A 131 27.86 2.59 49.60
CA LEU A 131 27.59 4.03 49.68
C LEU A 131 27.83 4.88 48.41
N HIS A 132 26.72 5.42 47.87
CA HIS A 132 26.60 6.53 46.89
C HIS A 132 26.32 6.24 45.40
N PHE A 133 26.18 5.01 44.93
CA PHE A 133 25.78 4.73 43.53
C PHE A 133 24.25 4.58 43.31
N GLY A 134 23.41 5.21 44.13
CA GLY A 134 21.95 5.10 44.03
C GLY A 134 21.35 5.90 42.87
N GLY A 135 21.85 7.12 42.61
CA GLY A 135 21.26 8.05 41.65
C GLY A 135 21.53 7.71 40.17
N TYR A 136 22.64 7.03 39.88
CA TYR A 136 23.00 6.64 38.50
C TYR A 136 22.22 5.40 38.04
N MET A 137 21.96 4.45 38.95
CA MET A 137 21.22 3.23 38.62
C MET A 137 19.74 3.47 38.36
N GLN A 138 19.11 4.44 39.03
CA GLN A 138 17.71 4.80 38.79
C GLN A 138 17.48 5.37 37.38
N LYS A 139 18.43 6.19 36.89
CA LYS A 139 18.41 6.71 35.50
C LYS A 139 18.65 5.63 34.45
N LEU A 140 19.37 4.56 34.79
CA LEU A 140 19.62 3.42 33.89
C LEU A 140 18.45 2.44 33.84
N THR A 141 17.80 2.16 34.98
CA THR A 141 16.59 1.33 35.02
C THR A 141 15.42 2.00 34.30
N GLU A 142 15.29 3.33 34.40
CA GLU A 142 14.24 4.08 33.71
C GLU A 142 14.49 4.20 32.18
N LYS A 143 15.75 4.04 31.74
CA LYS A 143 16.13 3.92 30.32
C LYS A 143 15.99 2.50 29.76
N ARG A 144 16.02 1.46 30.60
CA ARG A 144 15.79 0.04 30.20
C ARG A 144 14.30 -0.34 30.16
N SER A 145 13.43 0.39 30.88
CA SER A 145 11.98 0.30 30.68
C SER A 145 11.66 0.88 29.30
N GLY A 146 11.00 0.08 28.44
CA GLY A 146 10.88 0.24 26.98
C GLY A 146 10.93 1.68 26.48
N LYS A 147 11.80 1.92 25.50
CA LYS A 147 12.15 3.22 24.89
C LYS A 147 11.00 4.23 24.97
N ARG A 148 10.92 4.95 26.10
CA ARG A 148 9.93 6.01 26.29
C ARG A 148 10.17 6.98 25.15
N GLN A 149 9.18 7.10 24.26
CA GLN A 149 9.27 7.97 23.09
C GLN A 149 9.72 9.34 23.57
N THR A 150 10.84 9.81 23.02
CA THR A 150 11.41 11.08 23.49
C THR A 150 10.42 12.20 23.21
N GLU A 151 10.42 13.26 24.02
CA GLU A 151 9.56 14.43 23.76
C GLU A 151 9.77 15.01 22.34
N ARG A 152 10.98 14.84 21.79
CA ARG A 152 11.30 15.18 20.39
C ARG A 152 10.52 14.32 19.40
N GLU A 153 10.46 13.01 19.61
CA GLU A 153 9.72 12.08 18.76
C GLU A 153 8.21 12.28 18.89
N LYS A 154 7.69 12.55 20.10
CA LYS A 154 6.27 12.87 20.32
C LYS A 154 5.88 14.15 19.60
N LYS A 155 6.68 15.22 19.74
CA LYS A 155 6.47 16.48 19.01
C LYS A 155 6.46 16.24 17.50
N LYS A 156 7.41 15.46 16.98
CA LYS A 156 7.47 15.15 15.54
C LYS A 156 6.22 14.38 15.08
N LYS A 157 5.76 13.40 15.88
CA LYS A 157 4.55 12.62 15.60
C LYS A 157 3.31 13.53 15.54
N ILE A 158 3.09 14.35 16.57
CA ILE A 158 1.93 15.26 16.65
C ILE A 158 1.96 16.29 15.49
N LEU A 159 3.13 16.85 15.17
CA LEU A 159 3.25 17.79 14.05
C LEU A 159 2.99 17.13 12.70
N HIS A 160 3.38 15.87 12.54
CA HIS A 160 3.08 15.11 11.33
C HIS A 160 1.58 14.79 11.23
N GLU A 161 0.94 14.37 12.32
CA GLU A 161 -0.51 14.13 12.39
C GLU A 161 -1.33 15.39 12.07
N ARG A 162 -0.86 16.57 12.49
CA ARG A 162 -1.50 17.86 12.18
C ARG A 162 -1.25 18.34 10.75
N ARG A 163 -0.25 17.80 10.06
CA ARG A 163 0.13 18.24 8.71
C ARG A 163 -0.84 17.63 7.69
N LYS A 164 -1.71 18.46 7.12
CA LYS A 164 -2.54 18.09 5.97
C LYS A 164 -1.66 18.07 4.72
N SER A 165 -1.63 16.95 4.00
CA SER A 165 -1.01 16.90 2.67
C SER A 165 -1.81 17.78 1.71
N LEU A 166 -1.10 18.56 0.89
CA LEU A 166 -1.71 19.42 -0.12
C LEU A 166 -1.41 18.80 -1.48
N ASP A 167 -2.46 18.39 -2.18
CA ASP A 167 -2.39 18.05 -3.59
C ASP A 167 -2.87 19.26 -4.40
N VAL A 168 -2.00 19.77 -5.26
CA VAL A 168 -2.19 21.07 -5.94
C VAL A 168 -2.16 20.94 -7.47
N GLU A 169 -1.78 19.77 -8.00
CA GLU A 169 -1.46 19.61 -9.42
C GLU A 169 -2.71 19.56 -10.30
N ASN A 170 -3.85 19.11 -9.75
CA ASN A 170 -5.06 18.83 -10.53
C ASN A 170 -6.28 19.68 -10.11
N LEU A 171 -6.08 20.84 -9.47
CA LEU A 171 -7.17 21.70 -8.99
C LEU A 171 -7.55 22.79 -10.02
N SER A 172 -8.85 23.07 -10.15
CA SER A 172 -9.34 24.20 -10.96
C SER A 172 -9.04 25.55 -10.30
N GLN A 173 -9.02 26.63 -11.07
CA GLN A 173 -8.65 27.97 -10.59
C GLN A 173 -9.50 28.45 -9.40
N ASP A 174 -10.81 28.20 -9.43
CA ASP A 174 -11.69 28.63 -8.33
C ASP A 174 -11.50 27.77 -7.07
N ARG A 175 -11.22 26.47 -7.23
CA ARG A 175 -10.84 25.58 -6.12
C ARG A 175 -9.51 25.98 -5.49
N LEU A 176 -8.55 26.47 -6.28
CA LEU A 176 -7.29 27.00 -5.76
C LEU A 176 -7.50 28.24 -4.91
N LYS A 177 -8.40 29.16 -5.30
CA LYS A 177 -8.74 30.35 -4.50
C LYS A 177 -9.41 29.96 -3.18
N GLU A 178 -10.33 29.00 -3.19
CA GLU A 178 -10.95 28.45 -1.98
C GLU A 178 -9.90 27.85 -1.05
N LYS A 179 -9.02 26.98 -1.58
CA LYS A 179 -7.94 26.36 -0.80
C LYS A 179 -6.95 27.37 -0.23
N ALA A 180 -6.63 28.43 -0.96
CA ALA A 180 -5.78 29.50 -0.47
C ALA A 180 -6.42 30.23 0.73
N LYS A 181 -7.74 30.50 0.67
CA LYS A 181 -8.48 31.09 1.79
C LYS A 181 -8.52 30.16 3.01
N GLU A 182 -8.82 28.87 2.81
CA GLU A 182 -8.81 27.88 3.89
C GLU A 182 -7.45 27.79 4.59
N LEU A 183 -6.35 27.80 3.82
CA LEU A 183 -4.99 27.76 4.38
C LEU A 183 -4.64 29.05 5.13
N TRP A 184 -5.09 30.19 4.63
CA TRP A 184 -4.90 31.47 5.29
C TRP A 184 -5.67 31.53 6.61
N GLU A 185 -6.93 31.12 6.63
CA GLU A 185 -7.73 31.02 7.86
C GLU A 185 -7.10 30.06 8.87
N TRP A 186 -6.60 28.91 8.40
CA TRP A 186 -5.90 27.94 9.25
C TRP A 186 -4.62 28.53 9.86
N MET A 187 -3.82 29.26 9.07
CA MET A 187 -2.63 29.95 9.56
C MET A 187 -3.00 31.01 10.60
N TYR A 188 -4.03 31.80 10.34
CA TYR A 188 -4.50 32.84 11.25
C TYR A 188 -4.97 32.27 12.60
N GLN A 189 -5.72 31.16 12.58
CA GLN A 189 -6.13 30.44 13.80
C GLN A 189 -4.92 29.98 14.63
N LEU A 190 -3.92 29.38 13.99
CA LEU A 190 -2.70 28.93 14.67
C LEU A 190 -1.89 30.10 15.27
N GLU A 191 -1.87 31.26 14.61
CA GLU A 191 -1.24 32.47 15.15
C GLU A 191 -1.98 33.02 16.37
N ALA A 192 -3.32 33.03 16.33
CA ALA A 192 -4.13 33.44 17.47
C ALA A 192 -3.93 32.52 18.68
N GLU A 193 -3.95 31.19 18.49
CA GLU A 193 -3.68 30.22 19.55
C GLU A 193 -2.26 30.40 20.14
N LYS A 194 -1.27 30.62 19.28
CA LYS A 194 0.11 30.87 19.71
C LYS A 194 0.18 32.13 20.58
N PHE A 195 -0.49 33.21 20.19
CA PHE A 195 -0.50 34.46 20.95
C PHE A 195 -1.10 34.26 22.35
N GLU A 196 -2.26 33.60 22.44
CA GLU A 196 -2.93 33.30 23.71
C GLU A 196 -2.03 32.45 24.61
N LEU A 197 -1.40 31.39 24.08
CA LEU A 197 -0.45 30.56 24.84
C LEU A 197 0.77 31.35 25.33
N GLN A 198 1.28 32.29 24.53
CA GLN A 198 2.39 33.16 24.93
C GLN A 198 1.99 34.12 26.05
N TYR A 199 0.77 34.65 26.00
CA TYR A 199 0.22 35.51 27.04
C TYR A 199 0.04 34.73 28.36
N GLN A 200 -0.59 33.56 28.30
CA GLN A 200 -0.76 32.66 29.44
C GLN A 200 0.57 32.26 30.07
N LEU A 201 1.57 31.90 29.25
CA LEU A 201 2.91 31.57 29.74
C LEU A 201 3.54 32.73 30.51
N THR A 202 3.31 33.96 30.07
CA THR A 202 3.83 35.16 30.73
C THR A 202 3.14 35.40 32.08
N SER A 203 1.82 35.25 32.15
CA SER A 203 1.08 35.29 33.42
C SER A 203 1.55 34.21 34.40
N GLN A 204 1.65 32.96 33.93
CA GLN A 204 2.11 31.84 34.74
C GLN A 204 3.53 32.04 35.28
N LYS A 205 4.44 32.63 34.50
CA LYS A 205 5.79 32.98 34.97
C LYS A 205 5.73 33.96 36.15
N TYR A 206 4.87 34.98 36.06
CA TYR A 206 4.67 35.93 37.16
C TYR A 206 4.08 35.25 38.39
N GLU A 207 3.03 34.44 38.22
CA GLU A 207 2.40 33.69 39.32
C GLU A 207 3.40 32.76 40.01
N ILE A 208 4.22 32.03 39.25
CA ILE A 208 5.27 31.16 39.80
C ILE A 208 6.28 31.98 40.62
N ASN A 209 6.68 33.16 40.15
CA ASN A 209 7.60 34.03 40.89
C ASN A 209 6.98 34.53 42.20
N VAL A 210 5.71 34.95 42.17
CA VAL A 210 4.98 35.37 43.38
C VAL A 210 4.85 34.20 44.35
N LEU A 211 4.47 33.01 43.88
CA LEU A 211 4.35 31.81 44.71
C LEU A 211 5.70 31.42 45.34
N ARG A 212 6.80 31.51 44.60
CA ARG A 212 8.16 31.29 45.15
C ARG A 212 8.48 32.25 46.28
N ASN A 213 8.16 33.54 46.11
CA ASN A 213 8.37 34.55 47.14
C ASN A 213 7.51 34.26 48.39
N ARG A 214 6.22 33.97 48.20
CA ARG A 214 5.30 33.60 49.30
C ARG A 214 5.79 32.39 50.08
N VAL A 215 6.23 31.34 49.40
CA VAL A 215 6.81 30.15 50.03
C VAL A 215 8.05 30.52 50.84
N SER A 216 8.95 31.35 50.30
CA SER A 216 10.15 31.82 51.01
C SER A 216 9.79 32.59 52.28
N ASP A 217 8.81 33.49 52.22
CA ASP A 217 8.41 34.33 53.35
C ASP A 217 7.74 33.52 54.47
N HIS A 218 6.87 32.57 54.13
CA HIS A 218 6.29 31.62 55.10
C HIS A 218 7.36 30.71 55.74
N GLN A 219 8.40 30.32 55.00
CA GLN A 219 9.51 29.54 55.56
C GLN A 219 10.44 30.37 56.47
N LYS A 220 10.62 31.66 56.19
CA LYS A 220 11.43 32.57 57.02
C LYS A 220 10.75 32.90 58.34
N THR A 221 9.45 33.17 58.32
CA THR A 221 8.67 33.49 59.53
C THR A 221 8.63 32.33 60.52
N SER A 222 8.46 31.09 60.04
CA SER A 222 8.50 29.87 60.88
C SER A 222 9.84 29.67 61.62
N LYS A 223 10.97 30.06 61.02
CA LYS A 223 12.30 29.92 61.63
C LYS A 223 12.63 31.02 62.64
N ARG A 224 12.01 32.20 62.54
CA ARG A 224 12.25 33.35 63.44
C ARG A 224 11.57 33.18 64.80
N THR A 225 10.39 32.57 64.86
CA THR A 225 9.67 32.30 66.12
C THR A 225 10.40 31.33 67.05
N LYS A 226 11.31 30.48 66.53
CA LYS A 226 12.08 29.52 67.35
C LYS A 226 13.33 30.11 68.00
N ARG A 227 13.76 31.33 67.65
CA ARG A 227 14.98 31.98 68.21
C ARG A 227 14.70 33.06 69.25
N GLY A 228 13.44 33.33 69.60
CA GLY A 228 13.03 34.40 70.53
C GLY A 228 12.68 33.96 71.95
N LEU A 229 12.86 32.69 72.32
CA LEU A 229 12.54 32.18 73.66
C LEU A 229 13.81 31.58 74.31
N ARG A 230 14.75 32.45 74.63
CA ARG A 230 15.79 32.18 75.64
C ARG A 230 15.63 33.26 76.70
N LYS A 231 14.87 32.93 77.74
CA LYS A 231 14.99 33.58 79.06
C LYS A 231 16.25 33.05 79.73
#